data_AF-A0A1A8QM48-F1
#
_entry.id   AF-A0A1A8QM48-F1
#
_cell.length_a   1.000
_cell.length_b   1.000
_cell.length_c   1.000
_cell.angle_alpha   90.00
_cell.angle_beta   90.00
_cell.angle_gamma   90.00
#
_symmetry.space_group_name_H-M   'P 1'
#
loop_
_entity.id
_entity.type
_entity.pdbx_description
1 polymer ?
#
loop_
_entity_poly.entity_id
_entity_poly.type
_entity_poly.pdbx_seq_one_letter_code
_entity_poly.pdbx_strand_id
1 'polypeptide(L)'
;MELIITMLNGTSHSLIVSPQDTVGSLKMSIQSKLGEPAQRQRLVFDNGRRTPLNDDSRTLGSYNLQSGSRVSLLVTQPPATIQVFLKNDKGQNKTFHIKPEETVTDFKKKVQQSEG
;
A
#
# COMPACT_ATOMS: atom_id res chain seq x y z
N MET A 1 -8.10 -14.74 14.10
CA MET A 1 -9.26 -14.85 13.19
C MET A 1 -8.75 -15.20 11.79
N GLU A 2 -9.55 -15.93 11.01
CA GLU A 2 -9.21 -16.26 9.63
C GLU A 2 -9.85 -15.24 8.67
N LEU A 3 -9.08 -14.73 7.71
CA LEU A 3 -9.57 -13.91 6.60
C LEU A 3 -9.40 -14.65 5.28
N ILE A 4 -10.38 -14.49 4.39
CA ILE A 4 -10.32 -15.03 3.03
C ILE A 4 -9.95 -13.90 2.09
N ILE A 5 -8.74 -13.95 1.52
CA ILE A 5 -8.27 -12.99 0.53
C ILE A 5 -8.61 -13.50 -0.86
N THR A 6 -9.47 -12.80 -1.60
CA THR A 6 -9.85 -13.17 -2.98
C THR A 6 -9.17 -12.23 -3.97
N MET A 7 -8.41 -12.79 -4.91
CA MET A 7 -7.78 -12.07 -6.00
C MET A 7 -8.73 -11.89 -7.20
N LEU A 8 -8.38 -10.97 -8.12
CA LEU A 8 -9.17 -10.71 -9.34
C LEU A 8 -9.25 -11.91 -10.29
N ASN A 9 -8.27 -12.82 -10.26
CA ASN A 9 -8.29 -14.07 -11.02
C ASN A 9 -9.23 -15.15 -10.43
N GLY A 10 -9.92 -14.84 -9.33
CA GLY A 10 -10.83 -15.77 -8.62
C GLY A 10 -10.15 -16.65 -7.57
N THR A 11 -8.81 -16.66 -7.50
CA THR A 11 -8.08 -17.44 -6.50
C THR A 11 -8.31 -16.87 -5.10
N SER A 12 -8.51 -17.76 -4.12
CA SER A 12 -8.72 -17.39 -2.72
C SER A 12 -7.66 -17.99 -1.81
N HIS A 13 -7.19 -17.22 -0.83
CA HIS A 13 -6.19 -17.63 0.15
C HIS A 13 -6.64 -17.29 1.57
N SER A 14 -6.51 -18.24 2.50
CA SER A 14 -6.74 -17.97 3.92
C SER A 14 -5.51 -17.33 4.57
N LEU A 15 -5.74 -16.29 5.38
CA LEU A 15 -4.74 -15.66 6.24
C LEU A 15 -5.23 -15.66 7.69
N ILE A 16 -4.36 -16.07 8.61
CA ILE A 16 -4.61 -15.97 10.04
C ILE A 16 -4.06 -14.63 10.52
N VAL A 17 -4.93 -13.80 11.09
CA VAL A 17 -4.62 -12.45 11.58
C VAL A 17 -5.28 -12.20 12.93
N SER A 18 -4.85 -11.15 13.62
CA SER A 18 -5.48 -10.63 14.83
C SER A 18 -6.46 -9.48 14.49
N PRO A 19 -7.59 -9.33 15.19
CA PRO A 19 -8.43 -8.12 15.07
C PRO A 19 -7.68 -6.83 15.40
N GLN A 20 -6.60 -6.91 16.19
CA GLN A 20 -5.73 -5.78 16.54
C GLN A 20 -4.67 -5.47 15.49
N ASP A 21 -4.49 -6.34 14.51
CA ASP A 21 -3.61 -6.04 13.38
C ASP A 21 -4.14 -4.82 12.64
N THR A 22 -3.23 -4.07 12.05
CA THR A 22 -3.56 -2.93 11.21
C THR A 22 -3.77 -3.37 9.76
N VAL A 23 -4.40 -2.51 8.96
CA VAL A 23 -4.47 -2.74 7.51
C VAL A 23 -3.06 -2.80 6.89
N GLY A 24 -2.12 -1.99 7.38
CA GLY A 24 -0.72 -2.03 6.95
C GLY A 24 -0.05 -3.38 7.23
N SER A 25 -0.24 -3.95 8.43
CA SER A 25 0.31 -5.27 8.75
C SER A 25 -0.36 -6.39 7.94
N LEU A 26 -1.67 -6.31 7.67
CA LEU A 26 -2.34 -7.24 6.77
C LEU A 26 -1.74 -7.22 5.35
N LYS A 27 -1.47 -6.03 4.80
CA LYS A 27 -0.81 -5.89 3.49
C LYS A 27 0.58 -6.51 3.47
N MET A 28 1.35 -6.32 4.55
CA MET A 28 2.65 -6.97 4.71
C MET A 28 2.52 -8.51 4.74
N SER A 29 1.55 -9.05 5.48
CA SER A 29 1.28 -10.50 5.48
C SER A 29 0.90 -11.05 4.10
N ILE A 30 0.09 -10.30 3.34
CA ILE A 30 -0.24 -10.63 1.95
C ILE A 30 1.02 -10.62 1.08
N GLN A 31 1.89 -9.62 1.24
CA GLN A 31 3.16 -9.55 0.50
C GLN A 31 4.04 -10.75 0.79
N SER A 32 4.20 -11.12 2.07
CA SER A 32 5.01 -12.28 2.45
C SER A 32 4.46 -13.59 1.90
N LYS A 33 3.13 -13.74 1.77
CA LYS A 33 2.50 -15.00 1.34
C LYS A 33 2.31 -15.10 -0.17
N LEU A 34 2.02 -13.99 -0.84
CA LEU A 34 1.60 -13.95 -2.24
C LEU A 34 2.63 -13.25 -3.14
N GLY A 35 3.65 -12.61 -2.57
CA GLY A 35 4.71 -11.90 -3.31
C GLY A 35 4.32 -10.50 -3.81
N GLU A 36 3.09 -10.06 -3.57
CA GLU A 36 2.59 -8.78 -4.06
C GLU A 36 3.02 -7.60 -3.17
N PRO A 37 3.75 -6.59 -3.68
CA PRO A 37 4.24 -5.48 -2.86
C PRO A 37 3.11 -4.73 -2.16
N ALA A 38 3.22 -4.46 -0.85
CA ALA A 38 2.18 -3.82 -0.03
C ALA A 38 1.64 -2.51 -0.63
N GLN A 39 2.50 -1.71 -1.26
CA GLN A 39 2.15 -0.44 -1.89
C GLN A 39 1.26 -0.60 -3.13
N ARG A 40 1.27 -1.78 -3.75
CA ARG A 40 0.42 -2.11 -4.91
C ARG A 40 -0.93 -2.69 -4.49
N GLN A 41 -1.11 -3.01 -3.22
CA GLN A 41 -2.30 -3.69 -2.74
C GLN A 41 -3.41 -2.68 -2.42
N ARG A 42 -4.57 -2.88 -3.05
CA ARG A 42 -5.84 -2.26 -2.68
C ARG A 42 -6.74 -3.33 -2.11
N LEU A 43 -7.05 -3.21 -0.83
CA LEU A 43 -7.87 -4.16 -0.10
C LEU A 43 -9.30 -3.61 0.03
N VAL A 44 -10.27 -4.47 -0.25
CA VAL A 44 -11.70 -4.13 -0.14
C VAL A 44 -12.40 -5.20 0.66
N PHE A 45 -12.98 -4.83 1.79
CA PHE A 45 -13.83 -5.73 2.57
C PHE A 45 -15.22 -5.77 1.93
N ASP A 46 -15.71 -6.97 1.63
CA ASP A 46 -17.06 -7.20 1.12
C ASP A 46 -17.96 -7.73 2.25
N ASN A 47 -18.80 -6.84 2.78
CA ASN A 47 -19.81 -7.16 3.79
C ASN A 47 -21.24 -6.87 3.27
N GLY A 48 -21.47 -7.05 1.97
CA GLY A 48 -22.66 -6.55 1.28
C GLY A 48 -22.52 -5.09 0.85
N ARG A 49 -21.49 -4.40 1.34
CA ARG A 49 -20.97 -3.14 0.79
C ARG A 49 -19.47 -3.29 0.56
N ARG A 50 -18.98 -2.72 -0.54
CA ARG A 50 -17.53 -2.64 -0.80
C ARG A 50 -16.92 -1.53 0.04
N THR A 51 -16.24 -1.92 1.12
CA THR A 51 -15.58 -0.99 2.05
C THR A 51 -14.07 -1.00 1.79
N PRO A 52 -13.48 0.08 1.24
CA PRO A 52 -12.04 0.16 1.04
C PRO A 52 -11.29 0.21 2.38
N LEU A 53 -10.25 -0.62 2.53
CA LEU A 53 -9.34 -0.57 3.67
C LEU A 53 -8.15 0.34 3.31
N ASN A 54 -8.37 1.65 3.42
CA ASN A 54 -7.43 2.68 2.94
C ASN A 54 -6.52 3.27 4.03
N ASP A 55 -6.88 3.09 5.30
CA ASP A 55 -6.08 3.60 6.43
C ASP A 55 -5.19 2.48 6.98
N ASP A 56 -3.90 2.56 6.65
CA ASP A 56 -2.90 1.57 7.03
C ASP A 56 -2.63 1.52 8.54
N SER A 57 -2.97 2.58 9.28
CA SER A 57 -2.81 2.64 10.74
C SER A 57 -4.00 2.06 11.49
N ARG A 58 -5.15 1.92 10.81
CA ARG A 58 -6.41 1.50 11.41
C ARG A 58 -6.47 -0.02 11.57
N THR A 59 -7.00 -0.47 12.70
CA THR A 59 -7.09 -1.91 13.02
C THR A 59 -8.18 -2.61 12.23
N LEU A 60 -8.00 -3.90 11.93
CA LEU A 60 -8.98 -4.73 11.22
C LEU A 60 -10.31 -4.81 11.99
N GLY A 61 -10.26 -4.92 13.31
CA GLY A 61 -11.44 -4.92 14.17
C GLY A 61 -12.26 -3.64 14.09
N SER A 62 -11.63 -2.47 13.87
CA SER A 62 -12.35 -1.20 13.73
C SER A 62 -13.12 -1.05 12.41
N TYR A 63 -12.84 -1.90 11.42
CA TYR A 63 -13.65 -2.07 10.21
C TYR A 63 -14.68 -3.20 10.36
N ASN A 64 -14.77 -3.80 11.56
CA ASN A 64 -15.61 -4.95 11.89
C ASN A 64 -15.29 -6.20 11.06
N LEU A 65 -14.02 -6.41 10.68
CA LEU A 65 -13.63 -7.68 10.08
C LEU A 65 -13.75 -8.78 11.14
N GLN A 66 -14.40 -9.87 10.78
CA GLN A 66 -14.61 -11.07 11.59
C GLN A 66 -13.96 -12.29 10.97
N SER A 67 -13.84 -13.37 11.73
CA SER A 67 -13.39 -14.65 11.16
C SER A 67 -14.29 -15.07 10.00
N GLY A 68 -13.71 -15.52 8.90
CA GLY A 68 -14.39 -15.86 7.65
C GLY A 68 -14.72 -14.65 6.75
N SER A 69 -14.38 -13.42 7.16
CA SER A 69 -14.60 -12.23 6.31
C SER A 69 -13.82 -12.33 5.00
N ARG A 70 -14.46 -11.88 3.92
CA ARG A 70 -13.88 -11.89 2.57
C ARG A 70 -13.32 -10.51 2.23
N VAL A 71 -12.04 -10.47 1.91
CA VAL A 71 -11.34 -9.25 1.48
C VAL A 71 -10.85 -9.45 0.06
N SER A 72 -11.31 -8.61 -0.86
CA SER A 72 -10.79 -8.60 -2.23
C SER A 72 -9.44 -7.89 -2.27
N LEU A 73 -8.47 -8.51 -2.93
CA LEU A 73 -7.17 -7.92 -3.25
C LEU A 73 -7.15 -7.50 -4.73
N LEU A 74 -7.00 -6.20 -4.95
CA LEU A 74 -6.72 -5.63 -6.26
C LEU A 74 -5.25 -5.19 -6.26
N VAL A 75 -4.47 -5.74 -7.19
CA VAL A 75 -3.09 -5.30 -7.41
C VAL A 75 -3.12 -4.18 -8.44
N THR A 76 -2.73 -2.99 -8.02
CA THR A 76 -2.61 -1.82 -8.90
C THR A 76 -1.16 -1.60 -9.29
N GLN A 77 -0.91 -1.21 -10.54
CA GLN A 77 0.38 -0.64 -10.89
C GLN A 77 0.52 0.70 -10.14
N PRO A 78 1.57 0.89 -9.32
CA PRO A 78 1.83 2.19 -8.75
C PRO A 78 2.10 3.16 -9.92
N PRO A 79 1.82 4.46 -9.76
CA PRO A 79 2.24 5.42 -10.77
C PRO A 79 3.74 5.24 -10.99
N ALA A 80 4.17 5.25 -12.26
CA ALA A 80 5.57 5.01 -12.62
C ALA A 80 6.54 5.94 -11.88
N THR A 81 6.03 7.08 -11.40
CA THR A 81 6.76 8.02 -10.55
C THR A 81 5.85 8.60 -9.46
N ILE A 82 6.45 8.95 -8.33
CA ILE A 82 5.90 9.75 -7.24
C ILE A 82 6.40 11.17 -7.44
N GLN A 83 5.50 12.14 -7.36
CA GLN A 83 5.85 13.56 -7.41
C GLN A 83 6.25 14.04 -6.02
N VAL A 84 7.41 14.70 -5.91
CA VAL A 84 7.91 15.32 -4.67
C VAL A 84 8.26 16.78 -4.92
N PHE A 85 8.12 17.59 -3.87
CA PHE A 85 8.46 19.02 -3.89
C PHE A 85 9.69 19.26 -3.04
N LEU A 86 10.78 19.71 -3.65
CA LEU A 86 12.00 20.11 -2.96
C LEU A 86 12.01 21.62 -2.81
N LYS A 87 12.18 22.09 -1.56
CA LYS A 87 12.39 23.51 -1.26
C LYS A 87 13.88 23.76 -1.07
N ASN A 88 14.47 24.66 -1.85
CA ASN A 88 15.88 25.04 -1.67
C ASN A 88 16.06 26.07 -0.55
N ASP A 89 17.32 26.41 -0.26
CA ASP A 89 17.72 27.41 0.74
C ASP A 89 17.19 28.83 0.43
N LYS A 90 16.98 29.16 -0.85
CA LYS A 90 16.32 30.40 -1.32
C LYS A 90 14.79 30.36 -1.17
N GLY A 91 14.23 29.25 -0.70
CA GLY A 91 12.80 29.07 -0.48
C GLY A 91 11.98 28.77 -1.73
N GLN A 92 12.62 28.48 -2.86
CA GLN A 92 11.97 28.11 -4.11
C GLN A 92 11.60 26.62 -4.10
N ASN A 93 10.38 26.30 -4.53
CA ASN A 93 9.93 24.91 -4.67
C ASN A 93 10.17 24.42 -6.10
N LYS A 94 10.78 23.25 -6.23
CA LYS A 94 10.94 22.54 -7.50
C LYS A 94 10.35 21.14 -7.40
N THR A 95 9.67 20.74 -8.47
CA THR A 95 9.01 19.45 -8.57
C THR A 95 9.97 18.41 -9.15
N PHE A 96 10.06 17.27 -8.50
CA PHE A 96 10.80 16.11 -9.00
C PHE A 96 9.89 14.88 -9.08
N HIS A 97 10.21 13.99 -10.01
CA HIS A 97 9.56 12.70 -10.16
C HIS A 97 10.56 11.61 -9.74
N ILE A 98 10.22 10.88 -8.69
CA ILE A 98 11.04 9.78 -8.16
C ILE A 98 10.33 8.45 -8.35
N LYS A 99 11.07 7.35 -8.40
CA LYS A 99 10.46 6.02 -8.36
C LYS A 99 10.41 5.51 -6.90
N PRO A 100 9.42 4.68 -6.51
CA PRO A 100 9.37 4.10 -5.17
C PRO A 100 10.66 3.34 -4.77
N GLU A 101 11.32 2.72 -5.75
CA GLU A 101 12.56 1.98 -5.59
C GLU A 101 13.84 2.84 -5.69
N GLU A 102 13.70 4.14 -5.98
CA GLU A 102 14.82 5.04 -6.15
C GLU A 102 15.49 5.35 -4.80
N THR A 103 16.82 5.28 -4.76
CA THR A 103 17.55 5.56 -3.52
C THR A 103 17.66 7.06 -3.26
N VAL A 104 17.85 7.44 -1.99
CA VAL A 104 18.12 8.84 -1.62
C VAL A 104 19.37 9.38 -2.34
N THR A 105 20.37 8.53 -2.57
CA THR A 105 21.60 8.90 -3.30
C THR A 105 21.29 9.26 -4.76
N ASP A 106 20.47 8.47 -5.44
CA ASP A 106 20.05 8.75 -6.82
C ASP A 106 19.23 10.03 -6.90
N PHE A 107 18.34 10.23 -5.93
CA PHE A 107 17.57 11.47 -5.82
C PHE A 107 18.48 12.70 -5.65
N LYS A 108 19.49 12.63 -4.76
CA LYS A 108 20.47 13.73 -4.59
C LYS A 108 21.22 14.06 -5.88
N LYS A 109 21.61 13.06 -6.68
CA LYS A 109 22.26 13.28 -7.98
C LYS A 109 21.35 14.03 -8.95
N LYS A 110 20.05 13.67 -9.01
CA LYS A 110 19.07 14.40 -9.84
C LYS A 110 18.92 15.85 -9.42
N VAL A 111 18.87 16.11 -8.12
CA VAL A 111 18.80 17.48 -7.58
C VAL A 111 20.05 18.27 -7.98
N GLN A 112 21.23 17.70 -7.79
CA GLN A 112 22.51 18.35 -8.14
C GLN A 112 22.60 18.69 -9.64
N GLN A 113 22.17 17.79 -10.53
CA GLN A 113 22.12 18.05 -11.98
C GLN A 113 21.11 19.13 -12.39
N SER A 114 20.11 19.38 -11.55
CA SER A 114 19.02 20.32 -11.83
C SER A 114 19.26 21.72 -11.26
N GLU A 115 20.17 21.84 -10.30
CA GLU A 115 20.54 23.10 -9.63
C GLU A 115 21.98 23.56 -9.92
N GLY A 116 22.83 22.68 -10.44
CA GLY A 116 24.16 23.03 -10.99
C GLY A 116 24.05 23.64 -12.38
#